data_AF-A0A0U4E727-F1
#
_entry.id   AF-A0A0U4E727-F1
#
_cell.length_a   1.000
_cell.length_b   1.000
_cell.length_c   1.000
_cell.angle_alpha   90.00
_cell.angle_beta   90.00
_cell.angle_gamma   90.00
#
_symmetry.space_group_name_H-M   'P 1'
#
loop_
_entity.id
_entity.type
_entity.pdbx_description
1 polymer ?
#
loop_
_entity_poly.entity_id
_entity_poly.type
_entity_poly.pdbx_seq_one_letter_code
_entity_poly.pdbx_strand_id
1 'polypeptide(L)'
;MLRNTLSPRCLPYALKRIADRLTRAREPFGLFVLRNDILLIKTATTRFESELKRASVQQHLVGVYDQRARLEDVTADLREHVR
;
A
#
# COMPACT_ATOMS: atom_id res chain seq x y z
N MET A 1 -13.48 -10.13 -11.64
CA MET A 1 -13.33 -9.01 -10.69
C MET A 1 -12.36 -8.01 -11.29
N LEU A 2 -12.79 -6.79 -11.58
CA LEU A 2 -11.89 -5.70 -11.96
C LEU A 2 -11.07 -5.34 -10.71
N ARG A 3 -9.80 -5.75 -10.65
CA ARG A 3 -8.87 -5.27 -9.63
C ARG A 3 -8.65 -3.78 -9.93
N ASN A 4 -9.06 -2.91 -9.01
CA ASN A 4 -8.67 -1.51 -9.07
C ASN A 4 -7.15 -1.43 -9.08
N THR A 5 -6.59 -0.71 -10.04
CA THR A 5 -5.16 -0.68 -10.30
C THR A 5 -4.62 0.72 -10.15
N LEU A 6 -3.42 0.82 -9.60
CA LEU A 6 -2.72 2.08 -9.48
C LEU A 6 -2.38 2.59 -10.89
N SER A 7 -2.67 3.86 -11.17
CA SER A 7 -2.23 4.45 -12.44
C SER A 7 -0.69 4.50 -12.49
N PRO A 8 -0.06 4.19 -13.64
CA PRO A 8 1.39 4.31 -13.80
C PRO A 8 1.93 5.70 -13.44
N ARG A 9 1.11 6.75 -13.66
CA ARG A 9 1.45 8.15 -13.33
C ARG A 9 1.54 8.41 -11.82
N CYS A 10 0.80 7.65 -11.02
CA CYS A 10 0.76 7.79 -9.56
C CYS A 10 1.86 6.96 -8.87
N LEU A 11 2.45 5.99 -9.58
CA LEU A 11 3.47 5.09 -9.04
C LEU A 11 4.70 5.83 -8.44
N PRO A 12 5.30 6.85 -9.08
CA PRO A 12 6.45 7.54 -8.49
C PRO A 12 6.11 8.24 -7.16
N TYR A 13 4.92 8.85 -7.08
CA TYR A 13 4.46 9.51 -5.88
C TYR A 13 4.16 8.51 -4.75
N ALA A 14 3.54 7.38 -5.10
CA ALA A 14 3.29 6.28 -4.17
C ALA A 14 4.60 5.73 -3.58
N LEU A 15 5.59 5.44 -4.43
CA LEU A 15 6.89 4.92 -4.00
C LEU A 15 7.63 5.89 -3.08
N LYS A 16 7.57 7.20 -3.35
CA LYS A 16 8.15 8.22 -2.48
C LYS A 16 7.53 8.18 -1.07
N ARG A 17 6.20 8.13 -0.97
CA ARG A 17 5.50 8.05 0.32
C ARG A 17 5.83 6.75 1.07
N ILE A 18 5.98 5.65 0.35
CA ILE A 18 6.38 4.36 0.93
C ILE A 18 7.81 4.43 1.46
N ALA A 19 8.75 4.99 0.69
CA ALA A 19 10.14 5.16 1.12
C ALA A 19 10.23 6.04 2.38
N ASP A 20 9.51 7.16 2.41
CA ASP A 20 9.40 8.03 3.59
C ASP A 20 8.81 7.28 4.80
N ARG A 21 7.89 6.33 4.55
CA ARG A 21 7.27 5.53 5.61
C ARG A 21 8.23 4.45 6.13
N LEU A 22 8.91 3.72 5.25
CA LEU A 22 9.89 2.69 5.62
C LEU A 22 11.05 3.26 6.45
N THR A 23 11.50 4.47 6.10
CA THR A 23 12.60 5.14 6.83
C THR A 23 12.18 5.68 8.20
N ARG A 24 10.91 6.08 8.37
CA ARG A 24 10.42 6.74 9.60
C ARG A 24 9.63 5.83 10.53
N ALA A 25 9.04 4.75 10.03
CA ALA A 25 8.16 3.90 10.82
C ALA A 25 8.93 2.73 11.45
N ARG A 26 8.97 2.70 12.79
CA ARG A 26 9.40 1.52 13.57
C ARG A 26 8.32 0.45 13.67
N GLU A 27 7.12 0.75 13.20
CA GLU A 27 5.93 -0.10 13.32
C GLU A 27 5.48 -0.59 11.94
N PRO A 28 4.97 -1.84 11.84
CA PRO A 28 4.41 -2.36 10.60
C PRO A 28 3.22 -1.52 10.10
N PHE A 29 3.08 -1.45 8.78
CA PHE A 29 1.96 -0.77 8.11
C PHE A 29 1.43 -1.61 6.95
N GLY A 30 0.12 -1.56 6.75
CA GLY A 30 -0.54 -2.04 5.55
C GLY A 30 -0.47 -1.04 4.41
N LEU A 31 -0.22 -1.54 3.21
CA LEU A 31 -0.26 -0.81 1.95
C LEU A 31 -1.53 -1.21 1.20
N PHE A 32 -2.47 -0.29 1.08
CA PHE A 32 -3.69 -0.49 0.31
C PHE A 32 -3.63 0.33 -0.98
N VAL A 33 -4.11 -0.24 -2.08
CA VAL A 33 -4.44 0.51 -3.29
C VAL A 33 -5.90 0.90 -3.20
N LEU A 34 -6.19 2.20 -3.30
CA LEU A 34 -7.53 2.76 -3.32
C LEU A 34 -7.70 3.57 -4.61
N ARG A 35 -8.47 3.02 -5.56
CA ARG A 35 -8.62 3.59 -6.91
C ARG A 35 -7.24 3.81 -7.57
N ASN A 36 -6.77 5.05 -7.62
CA ASN A 36 -5.50 5.46 -8.23
C ASN A 36 -4.47 5.96 -7.21
N ASP A 37 -4.72 5.81 -5.91
CA ASP A 37 -3.82 6.25 -4.85
C ASP A 37 -3.47 5.10 -3.90
N ILE A 38 -2.47 5.33 -3.06
CA ILE A 38 -2.07 4.43 -1.99
C ILE A 38 -2.47 4.96 -0.61
N LEU A 39 -2.83 4.03 0.25
CA LEU A 39 -3.12 4.30 1.64
C LEU A 39 -2.20 3.46 2.52
N LEU A 40 -1.46 4.14 3.41
CA LEU A 40 -0.52 3.54 4.35
C LEU A 40 -1.13 3.61 5.75
N ILE A 41 -1.41 2.47 6.37
CA ILE A 41 -2.07 2.44 7.69
C ILE A 41 -1.26 1.57 8.64
N LYS A 42 -0.96 2.10 9.83
CA LYS A 42 -0.35 1.30 10.91
C LYS A 42 -1.22 0.10 11.24
N THR A 43 -0.62 -1.08 11.34
CA THR A 43 -1.37 -2.32 11.63
C THR A 43 -2.03 -2.30 13.00
N ALA A 44 -1.40 -1.68 14.00
CA ALA A 44 -1.91 -1.54 15.36
C ALA A 44 -3.00 -0.45 15.50
N THR A 45 -3.90 -0.32 14.53
CA THR A 45 -5.01 0.65 14.57
C THR A 45 -6.33 0.01 14.16
N THR A 46 -7.43 0.43 14.79
CA THR A 46 -8.79 0.04 14.40
C THR A 46 -9.13 0.42 12.95
N ARG A 47 -8.44 1.43 12.41
CA ARG A 47 -8.52 1.83 11.01
C ARG A 47 -8.00 0.73 10.08
N PHE A 48 -6.91 0.05 10.42
CA PHE A 48 -6.37 -1.04 9.62
C PHE A 48 -7.37 -2.20 9.51
N GLU A 49 -7.96 -2.60 10.64
CA GLU A 49 -9.00 -3.65 10.66
C GLU A 49 -10.25 -3.24 9.87
N SER A 50 -10.63 -1.96 9.96
CA SER A 50 -11.77 -1.44 9.21
C SER A 50 -11.52 -1.48 7.71
N GLU A 51 -10.33 -1.10 7.24
CA GLU A 51 -10.00 -1.16 5.81
C GLU A 51 -9.81 -2.59 5.30
N LEU A 52 -9.27 -3.50 6.12
CA LEU A 52 -9.27 -4.94 5.82
C LEU A 52 -10.69 -5.47 5.58
N LYS A 53 -11.65 -5.12 6.46
CA LYS A 53 -13.05 -5.52 6.33
C LYS A 53 -13.76 -4.85 5.16
N ARG A 54 -13.33 -3.63 4.80
CA ARG A 54 -13.86 -2.86 3.66
C ARG A 54 -13.17 -3.18 2.34
N ALA A 55 -12.31 -4.20 2.28
CA ALA A 55 -11.73 -4.67 1.02
C ALA A 55 -12.88 -4.90 0.02
N SER A 56 -12.93 -4.04 -0.98
CA SER A 56 -14.05 -3.92 -1.92
C SER A 56 -13.50 -3.91 -3.33
N VAL A 57 -14.35 -3.84 -4.34
CA VAL A 57 -13.90 -3.62 -5.72
C VAL A 57 -13.02 -2.36 -5.82
N GLN A 58 -13.24 -1.39 -4.93
CA GLN A 58 -12.54 -0.11 -4.99
C GLN A 58 -11.19 -0.07 -4.28
N GLN A 59 -10.92 -1.03 -3.40
CA GLN A 59 -9.68 -1.08 -2.62
C GLN A 59 -9.25 -2.50 -2.26
N HIS A 60 -7.95 -2.75 -2.28
CA HIS A 60 -7.38 -4.01 -1.82
C HIS A 60 -6.05 -3.79 -1.11
N LEU A 61 -5.74 -4.72 -0.21
CA LEU A 61 -4.44 -4.79 0.46
C LEU A 61 -3.42 -5.37 -0.52
N VAL A 62 -2.30 -4.68 -0.69
CA VAL A 62 -1.12 -5.17 -1.42
C VAL A 62 -0.28 -6.04 -0.51
N GLY A 63 0.01 -5.52 0.70
CA GLY A 63 0.86 -6.22 1.66
C GLY A 63 1.02 -5.44 2.96
N VAL A 64 1.67 -6.07 3.93
CA VAL A 64 2.07 -5.47 5.20
C VAL A 64 3.59 -5.41 5.23
N TYR A 65 4.14 -4.22 5.48
CA TYR A 65 5.57 -3.96 5.45
C TYR A 65 6.01 -3.31 6.76
N ASP A 66 7.28 -3.50 7.10
CA ASP A 66 7.94 -2.88 8.24
C ASP A 66 9.30 -2.29 7.82
N GLN A 67 10.09 -1.83 8.78
CA GLN A 67 11.43 -1.27 8.54
C GLN A 67 12.45 -2.24 7.91
N ARG A 68 12.14 -3.55 7.84
CA ARG A 68 13.00 -4.56 7.22
C ARG A 68 12.69 -4.73 5.73
N ALA A 69 11.54 -4.28 5.26
CA ALA A 69 11.16 -4.35 3.86
C ALA A 69 12.04 -3.41 3.03
N ARG A 70 12.54 -3.90 1.88
CA ARG A 70 13.26 -3.04 0.93
C ARG A 70 12.25 -2.39 0.01
N LEU A 71 12.55 -1.17 -0.42
CA LEU A 71 11.71 -0.44 -1.38
C LEU A 71 11.53 -1.22 -2.69
N GLU A 72 12.56 -1.98 -3.10
CA GLU A 72 12.53 -2.84 -4.29
C GLU A 72 11.45 -3.93 -4.20
N ASP A 73 11.36 -4.61 -3.05
CA ASP A 73 10.36 -5.65 -2.79
C ASP A 73 8.94 -5.05 -2.87
N VAL A 74 8.72 -3.92 -2.19
CA VAL A 74 7.43 -3.21 -2.22
C VAL A 74 7.09 -2.73 -3.64
N THR A 75 8.10 -2.31 -4.42
CA THR A 75 7.89 -1.86 -5.80
C THR A 75 7.48 -3.01 -6.70
N ALA A 76 8.07 -4.20 -6.54
CA ALA A 76 7.70 -5.39 -7.28
C ALA A 76 6.23 -5.76 -7.01
N ASP A 77 5.83 -5.84 -5.74
CA ASP A 77 4.46 -6.12 -5.34
C ASP A 77 3.49 -5.05 -5.89
N LEU A 78 3.85 -3.77 -5.80
CA LEU A 78 2.99 -2.68 -6.26
C LEU A 78 2.82 -2.69 -7.79
N ARG A 79 3.83 -3.11 -8.55
CA ARG A 79 3.77 -3.20 -10.02
C ARG A 79 2.80 -4.27 -10.51
N GLU A 80 2.60 -5.36 -9.77
CA GLU A 80 1.57 -6.36 -10.09
C GLU A 80 0.15 -5.77 -10.03
N HIS A 81 0.00 -4.62 -9.37
CA HIS A 81 -1.25 -3.92 -9.14
C HIS A 81 -1.37 -2.61 -9.96
N VAL A 82 -0.47 -2.38 -10.92
CA VAL A 82 -0.52 -1.27 -11.89
C VAL A 82 -1.08 -1.78 -13.23
N ARG A 83 -2.01 -1.04 -13.84
CA ARG A 83 -2.51 -1.29 -15.21
C ARG A 83 -2.70 0.00 -15.97
#